data_AF-A0A352AAW5-F1
#
_entry.id   AF-A0A352AAW5-F1
#
_cell.length_a   1.000
_cell.length_b   1.000
_cell.length_c   1.000
_cell.angle_alpha   90.00
_cell.angle_beta   90.00
_cell.angle_gamma   90.00
#
_symmetry.space_group_name_H-M   'P 1'
#
loop_
_entity.id
_entity.type
_entity.pdbx_description
1 polymer ?
#
loop_
_entity_poly.entity_id
_entity_poly.type
_entity_poly.pdbx_seq_one_letter_code
_entity_poly.pdbx_strand_id
1 'polypeptide(L)'
;MSDRDQSQEQLLQELALLRQQVAKLKITKFAFDAQQELLRTFITTSQTASGTLMIRALLQQISTMARKLTRAEGSSLFLLDADGVVIESILARGATLRGQKQRLIGQVLDKGLAGWVFRHRQTGLIPDTLDDKRWLTLPNQPYAVRSALSVPILQGKEVLAILTLMHSKPGHFGSEATYLIETTAKLIALILDNARLSNEHHQQELHAHQINQEDWQHVLPQKAAPSPNENQFSLIGMYILFGEGNFLYVSPRLAEIFGYTFGELISLESVLELVTKENREFFAQQINQCIQGQTKSLSCKFKGQRQDRSPIDVEVYGTRTKLYGKFVIIGGLRLL
;
A
#
# COMPACT_ATOMS: atom_id res chain seq x y z
N MET A 1 -0.66 56.48 -15.85
CA MET A 1 -1.04 55.62 -14.72
C MET A 1 -0.23 56.09 -13.52
N SER A 2 -0.89 56.31 -12.38
CA SER A 2 -0.20 56.83 -11.19
C SER A 2 0.70 55.75 -10.59
N ASP A 3 1.80 56.15 -9.96
CA ASP A 3 2.71 55.27 -9.19
C ASP A 3 1.93 54.45 -8.12
N ARG A 4 0.82 55.02 -7.64
CA ARG A 4 -0.15 54.39 -6.74
C ARG A 4 -0.96 53.26 -7.39
N ASP A 5 -1.29 53.39 -8.68
CA ASP A 5 -2.02 52.35 -9.42
C ASP A 5 -1.13 51.14 -9.70
N GLN A 6 0.15 51.37 -10.02
CA GLN A 6 1.14 50.30 -10.21
C GLN A 6 1.44 49.55 -8.91
N SER A 7 1.53 50.25 -7.77
CA SER A 7 1.73 49.63 -6.46
C SER A 7 0.52 48.79 -6.02
N GLN A 8 -0.71 49.26 -6.30
CA GLN A 8 -1.93 48.51 -6.02
C GLN A 8 -2.06 47.25 -6.89
N GLU A 9 -1.68 47.32 -8.16
CA GLU A 9 -1.68 46.17 -9.08
C GLU A 9 -0.64 45.11 -8.67
N GLN A 10 0.55 45.53 -8.23
CA GLN A 10 1.58 44.63 -7.69
C GLN A 10 1.10 43.92 -6.42
N LEU A 11 0.48 44.64 -5.47
CA LEU A 11 -0.08 44.05 -4.25
C LEU A 11 -1.18 43.02 -4.56
N LEU A 12 -2.04 43.29 -5.55
CA LEU A 12 -3.08 42.36 -5.97
C LEU A 12 -2.49 41.08 -6.60
N GLN A 13 -1.42 41.21 -7.40
CA GLN A 13 -0.70 40.07 -7.97
C GLN A 13 -0.01 39.22 -6.89
N GLU A 14 0.66 39.85 -5.92
CA GLU A 14 1.33 39.16 -4.82
C GLU A 14 0.33 38.42 -3.92
N LEU A 15 -0.80 39.06 -3.60
CA LEU A 15 -1.88 38.44 -2.83
C LEU A 15 -2.52 37.25 -3.57
N ALA A 16 -2.66 37.33 -4.90
CA ALA A 16 -3.13 36.20 -5.71
C ALA A 16 -2.14 35.03 -5.69
N LEU A 17 -0.83 35.31 -5.82
CA LEU A 17 0.22 34.30 -5.74
C LEU A 17 0.26 33.62 -4.37
N LEU A 18 0.20 34.40 -3.28
CA LEU A 18 0.17 33.86 -1.92
C LEU A 18 -1.06 32.98 -1.67
N ARG A 19 -2.24 33.39 -2.15
CA ARG A 19 -3.47 32.56 -2.06
C ARG A 19 -3.29 31.22 -2.79
N GLN A 20 -2.68 31.23 -3.96
CA GLN A 20 -2.39 30.01 -4.72
C GLN A 20 -1.41 29.10 -3.97
N GLN A 21 -0.34 29.66 -3.39
CA GLN A 21 0.63 28.90 -2.59
C GLN A 21 -0.01 28.27 -1.36
N VAL A 22 -0.83 29.02 -0.62
CA VAL A 22 -1.55 28.53 0.56
C VAL A 22 -2.52 27.41 0.19
N ALA A 23 -3.24 27.53 -0.93
CA ALA A 23 -4.13 26.47 -1.41
C ALA A 23 -3.35 25.18 -1.73
N LYS A 24 -2.22 25.29 -2.45
CA LYS A 24 -1.35 24.15 -2.76
C LYS A 24 -0.77 23.48 -1.51
N LEU A 25 -0.33 24.27 -0.53
CA LEU A 25 0.20 23.77 0.74
C LEU A 25 -0.88 23.02 1.53
N LYS A 26 -2.12 23.53 1.58
CA LYS A 26 -3.24 22.85 2.25
C LYS A 26 -3.53 21.49 1.63
N ILE A 27 -3.61 21.40 0.30
CA ILE A 27 -3.85 20.13 -0.42
C ILE A 27 -2.71 19.14 -0.14
N THR A 28 -1.46 19.61 -0.23
CA THR A 28 -0.28 18.75 0.01
C THR A 28 -0.25 18.23 1.44
N LYS A 29 -0.53 19.10 2.43
CA LYS A 29 -0.63 18.72 3.83
C LYS A 29 -1.73 17.68 4.06
N PHE A 30 -2.89 17.87 3.45
CA PHE A 30 -4.02 16.94 3.62
C PHE A 30 -3.72 15.55 3.04
N ALA A 31 -3.06 15.48 1.87
CA ALA A 31 -2.56 14.22 1.33
C ALA A 31 -1.51 13.58 2.26
N PHE A 32 -0.59 14.38 2.78
CA PHE A 32 0.46 13.92 3.68
C PHE A 32 -0.11 13.32 4.98
N ASP A 33 -1.05 14.02 5.62
CA ASP A 33 -1.69 13.56 6.85
C ASP A 33 -2.43 12.22 6.61
N ALA A 34 -3.11 12.09 5.48
CA ALA A 34 -3.78 10.83 5.10
C ALA A 34 -2.79 9.69 4.81
N GLN A 35 -1.66 9.99 4.18
CA GLN A 35 -0.59 9.01 3.98
C GLN A 35 0.01 8.53 5.30
N GLN A 36 0.27 9.44 6.24
CA GLN A 36 0.79 9.08 7.56
C GLN A 36 -0.19 8.19 8.33
N GLU A 37 -1.48 8.54 8.31
CA GLU A 37 -2.52 7.76 8.97
C GLU A 37 -2.66 6.36 8.36
N LEU A 38 -2.68 6.29 7.03
CA LEU A 38 -2.77 5.00 6.32
C LEU A 38 -1.56 4.11 6.64
N LEU A 39 -0.35 4.67 6.68
CA LEU A 39 0.86 3.93 7.04
C LEU A 39 0.81 3.43 8.49
N ARG A 40 0.41 4.28 9.44
CA ARG A 40 0.22 3.87 10.85
C ARG A 40 -0.77 2.72 10.96
N THR A 41 -1.89 2.85 10.27
CA THR A 41 -2.96 1.84 10.33
C THR A 41 -2.51 0.53 9.71
N PHE A 42 -1.75 0.58 8.62
CA PHE A 42 -1.13 -0.61 8.04
C PHE A 42 -0.23 -1.33 9.04
N ILE A 43 0.63 -0.58 9.74
CA ILE A 43 1.51 -1.13 10.78
C ILE A 43 0.69 -1.82 11.87
N THR A 44 -0.29 -1.14 12.47
CA THR A 44 -1.13 -1.74 13.52
C THR A 44 -1.90 -2.98 13.02
N THR A 45 -2.43 -2.92 11.80
CA THR A 45 -3.19 -4.03 11.22
C THR A 45 -2.29 -5.23 10.93
N SER A 46 -1.05 -5.01 10.48
CA SER A 46 -0.05 -6.08 10.25
C SER A 46 0.34 -6.83 11.52
N GLN A 47 0.21 -6.20 12.69
CA GLN A 47 0.51 -6.80 14.00
C GLN A 47 -0.68 -7.55 14.60
N THR A 48 -1.90 -7.25 14.16
CA THR A 48 -3.15 -7.72 14.79
C THR A 48 -3.96 -8.65 13.90
N ALA A 49 -3.65 -8.70 12.60
CA ALA A 49 -4.33 -9.54 11.63
C ALA A 49 -3.33 -10.08 10.61
N SER A 50 -3.65 -11.25 10.05
CA SER A 50 -2.80 -11.92 9.06
C SER A 50 -3.62 -12.48 7.90
N GLY A 51 -2.94 -12.79 6.80
CA GLY A 51 -3.55 -13.35 5.60
C GLY A 51 -4.74 -12.52 5.08
N THR A 52 -5.83 -13.21 4.76
CA THR A 52 -7.01 -12.57 4.15
C THR A 52 -7.71 -11.57 5.08
N LEU A 53 -7.64 -11.77 6.41
CA LEU A 53 -8.23 -10.83 7.37
C LEU A 53 -7.53 -9.47 7.34
N MET A 54 -6.20 -9.47 7.26
CA MET A 54 -5.40 -8.25 7.12
C MET A 54 -5.76 -7.51 5.83
N ILE A 55 -5.82 -8.22 4.70
CA ILE A 55 -6.21 -7.63 3.41
C ILE A 55 -7.57 -6.94 3.51
N ARG A 56 -8.59 -7.62 4.07
CA ARG A 56 -9.93 -7.03 4.22
C ARG A 56 -9.94 -5.79 5.10
N ALA A 57 -9.21 -5.81 6.21
CA ALA A 57 -9.08 -4.65 7.10
C ALA A 57 -8.42 -3.46 6.39
N LEU A 58 -7.34 -3.70 5.63
CA LEU A 58 -6.67 -2.65 4.86
C LEU A 58 -7.57 -2.08 3.76
N LEU A 59 -8.29 -2.93 3.01
CA LEU A 59 -9.21 -2.46 1.98
C LEU A 59 -10.33 -1.58 2.59
N GLN A 60 -10.85 -1.93 3.76
CA GLN A 60 -11.83 -1.10 4.50
C GLN A 60 -11.25 0.25 4.91
N GLN A 61 -10.01 0.28 5.39
CA GLN A 61 -9.33 1.50 5.82
C GLN A 61 -9.01 2.42 4.64
N ILE A 62 -8.45 1.87 3.55
CA ILE A 62 -8.20 2.60 2.31
C ILE A 62 -9.49 3.20 1.78
N SER A 63 -10.57 2.41 1.75
CA SER A 63 -11.90 2.85 1.34
C SER A 63 -12.40 4.02 2.19
N THR A 64 -12.25 3.93 3.51
CA THR A 64 -12.66 4.99 4.45
C THR A 64 -11.83 6.26 4.32
N MET A 65 -10.51 6.12 4.22
CA MET A 65 -9.59 7.22 3.98
C MET A 65 -9.90 7.94 2.66
N ALA A 66 -10.17 7.18 1.59
CA ALA A 66 -10.40 7.74 0.26
C ALA A 66 -11.71 8.54 0.21
N ARG A 67 -12.76 8.04 0.87
CA ARG A 67 -14.00 8.80 1.07
C ARG A 67 -13.76 10.09 1.83
N LYS A 68 -13.00 10.06 2.94
CA LYS A 68 -12.70 11.25 3.73
C LYS A 68 -11.89 12.28 2.93
N LEU A 69 -10.86 11.83 2.19
CA LEU A 69 -10.00 12.70 1.38
C LEU A 69 -10.77 13.43 0.27
N THR A 70 -11.73 12.74 -0.36
CA THR A 70 -12.45 13.26 -1.54
C THR A 70 -13.86 13.71 -1.24
N ARG A 71 -14.29 13.59 0.02
CA ARG A 71 -15.68 13.78 0.46
C ARG A 71 -16.67 12.93 -0.36
N ALA A 72 -16.26 11.74 -0.77
CA ALA A 72 -17.14 10.79 -1.46
C ALA A 72 -18.13 10.17 -0.48
N GLU A 73 -19.36 9.95 -0.94
CA GLU A 73 -20.42 9.28 -0.16
C GLU A 73 -20.26 7.76 -0.20
N GLY A 74 -19.76 7.23 -1.31
CA GLY A 74 -19.57 5.80 -1.53
C GLY A 74 -18.21 5.48 -2.12
N SER A 75 -17.77 4.23 -1.92
CA SER A 75 -16.56 3.71 -2.52
C SER A 75 -16.66 2.20 -2.78
N SER A 76 -16.04 1.75 -3.86
CA SER A 76 -15.73 0.34 -4.09
C SER A 76 -14.24 0.18 -4.35
N LEU A 77 -13.70 -0.96 -3.95
CA LEU A 77 -12.28 -1.27 -4.12
C LEU A 77 -12.16 -2.73 -4.53
N PHE A 78 -11.51 -2.98 -5.67
CA PHE A 78 -11.21 -4.33 -6.15
C PHE A 78 -9.72 -4.58 -6.04
N LEU A 79 -9.32 -5.65 -5.35
CA LEU A 79 -7.95 -6.16 -5.33
C LEU A 79 -7.84 -7.27 -6.37
N LEU A 80 -6.83 -7.19 -7.22
CA LEU A 80 -6.61 -8.06 -8.36
C LEU A 80 -5.35 -8.92 -8.15
N ASP A 81 -5.35 -10.14 -8.68
CA ASP A 81 -4.13 -10.94 -8.83
C ASP A 81 -3.38 -10.58 -10.14
N ALA A 82 -2.33 -11.37 -10.44
CA ALA A 82 -1.51 -11.16 -11.63
C ALA A 82 -2.26 -11.40 -12.95
N ASP A 83 -3.32 -12.21 -12.94
CA ASP A 83 -4.14 -12.51 -14.12
C ASP A 83 -5.30 -11.51 -14.28
N GLY A 84 -5.42 -10.54 -13.37
CA GLY A 84 -6.50 -9.55 -13.38
C GLY A 84 -7.82 -10.08 -12.80
N VAL A 85 -7.78 -11.19 -12.05
CA VAL A 85 -8.95 -11.73 -11.35
C VAL A 85 -9.12 -11.03 -10.01
N VAL A 86 -10.36 -10.69 -9.66
CA VAL A 86 -10.65 -10.08 -8.36
C VAL A 86 -10.58 -11.12 -7.26
N ILE A 87 -9.57 -10.99 -6.40
CA ILE A 87 -9.33 -11.88 -5.27
C ILE A 87 -10.03 -11.40 -4.00
N GLU A 88 -10.15 -10.08 -3.81
CA GLU A 88 -10.88 -9.47 -2.69
C GLU A 88 -11.53 -8.15 -3.10
N SER A 89 -12.59 -7.74 -2.39
CA SER A 89 -13.31 -6.52 -2.75
C SER A 89 -14.14 -5.88 -1.63
N ILE A 90 -14.19 -4.55 -1.63
CA ILE A 90 -15.21 -3.76 -0.92
C ILE A 90 -16.22 -3.23 -1.93
N LEU A 91 -17.52 -3.43 -1.66
CA LEU A 91 -18.61 -2.90 -2.47
C LEU A 91 -19.29 -1.73 -1.77
N ALA A 92 -19.64 -0.68 -2.51
CA ALA A 92 -20.39 0.45 -1.96
C ALA A 92 -21.79 0.09 -1.44
N ARG A 93 -22.36 -1.04 -1.90
CA ARG A 93 -23.66 -1.55 -1.41
C ARG A 93 -23.56 -2.41 -0.15
N GLY A 94 -22.37 -2.58 0.44
CA GLY A 94 -22.16 -3.42 1.62
C GLY A 94 -22.29 -4.91 1.33
N ALA A 95 -22.76 -5.68 2.32
CA ALA A 95 -22.88 -7.14 2.22
C ALA A 95 -23.83 -7.54 1.07
N THR A 96 -23.44 -8.54 0.29
CA THR A 96 -24.21 -9.07 -0.85
C THR A 96 -23.99 -10.58 -0.92
N LEU A 97 -24.99 -11.34 -1.35
CA LEU A 97 -24.86 -12.79 -1.55
C LEU A 97 -23.70 -13.12 -2.53
N ARG A 98 -22.92 -14.17 -2.24
CA ARG A 98 -21.68 -14.50 -2.97
C ARG A 98 -21.88 -14.60 -4.50
N GLY A 99 -22.94 -15.27 -4.96
CA GLY A 99 -23.23 -15.40 -6.40
C GLY A 99 -23.62 -14.08 -7.07
N GLN A 100 -24.34 -13.20 -6.36
CA GLN A 100 -24.67 -11.86 -6.86
C GLN A 100 -23.43 -10.97 -6.89
N LYS A 101 -22.57 -11.04 -5.87
CA LYS A 101 -21.29 -10.34 -5.79
C LYS A 101 -20.41 -10.64 -7.01
N GLN A 102 -20.21 -11.91 -7.36
CA GLN A 102 -19.35 -12.29 -8.49
C GLN A 102 -19.89 -11.76 -9.83
N ARG A 103 -21.21 -11.87 -10.06
CA ARG A 103 -21.85 -11.38 -11.29
C ARG A 103 -21.73 -9.86 -11.43
N LEU A 104 -21.93 -9.11 -10.35
CA LEU A 104 -21.80 -7.66 -10.35
C LEU A 104 -20.36 -7.22 -10.65
N ILE A 105 -19.37 -7.84 -10.00
CA ILE A 105 -17.95 -7.57 -10.25
C ILE A 105 -17.58 -7.82 -11.71
N GLY A 106 -17.99 -8.98 -12.26
CA GLY A 106 -17.74 -9.31 -13.66
C GLY A 106 -18.35 -8.30 -14.64
N GLN A 107 -19.59 -7.86 -14.42
CA GLN A 107 -20.23 -6.86 -15.27
C GLN A 107 -19.51 -5.50 -15.22
N VAL A 108 -19.10 -5.05 -14.04
CA VAL A 108 -18.42 -3.76 -13.85
C VAL A 108 -17.00 -3.78 -14.43
N LEU A 109 -16.29 -4.90 -14.38
CA LEU A 109 -14.96 -5.05 -15.01
C LEU A 109 -15.03 -5.26 -16.52
N ASP A 110 -16.10 -5.87 -17.02
CA ASP A 110 -16.29 -6.03 -18.46
C ASP A 110 -16.65 -4.67 -19.10
N LYS A 111 -17.77 -4.07 -18.67
CA LYS A 111 -18.39 -2.94 -19.39
C LYS A 111 -18.37 -1.61 -18.63
N GLY A 112 -17.98 -1.61 -17.36
CA GLY A 112 -18.07 -0.43 -16.51
C GLY A 112 -16.79 0.41 -16.43
N LEU A 113 -16.87 1.51 -15.67
CA LEU A 113 -15.78 2.44 -15.45
C LEU A 113 -14.54 1.76 -14.87
N ALA A 114 -14.71 0.87 -13.88
CA ALA A 114 -13.58 0.13 -13.31
C ALA A 114 -12.90 -0.75 -14.36
N GLY A 115 -13.68 -1.41 -15.23
CA GLY A 115 -13.15 -2.16 -16.37
C GLY A 115 -12.39 -1.30 -17.37
N TRP A 116 -12.91 -0.12 -17.67
CA TRP A 116 -12.22 0.84 -18.53
C TRP A 116 -10.89 1.26 -17.91
N VAL A 117 -10.86 1.59 -16.61
CA VAL A 117 -9.65 1.94 -15.86
C VAL A 117 -8.64 0.80 -15.84
N PHE A 118 -9.09 -0.44 -15.63
CA PHE A 118 -8.23 -1.62 -15.68
C PHE A 118 -7.49 -1.73 -17.02
N ARG A 119 -8.23 -1.62 -18.14
CA ARG A 119 -7.67 -1.77 -19.49
C ARG A 119 -6.73 -0.64 -19.88
N HIS A 120 -7.09 0.60 -19.55
CA HIS A 120 -6.34 1.79 -19.98
C HIS A 120 -5.25 2.19 -18.99
N ARG A 121 -5.29 1.70 -17.74
CA ARG A 121 -4.38 2.04 -16.64
C ARG A 121 -4.33 3.55 -16.37
N GLN A 122 -5.48 4.20 -16.55
CA GLN A 122 -5.64 5.65 -16.43
C GLN A 122 -6.80 5.96 -15.49
N THR A 123 -6.69 7.06 -14.75
CA THR A 123 -7.76 7.57 -13.90
C THR A 123 -8.97 7.93 -14.76
N GLY A 124 -10.13 7.36 -14.42
CA GLY A 124 -11.40 7.65 -15.05
C GLY A 124 -12.23 8.61 -14.20
N LEU A 125 -12.51 9.80 -14.74
CA LEU A 125 -13.43 10.77 -14.15
C LEU A 125 -14.74 10.79 -14.93
N ILE A 126 -15.86 10.70 -14.21
CA ILE A 126 -17.22 10.86 -14.72
C ILE A 126 -17.86 12.06 -14.01
N PRO A 127 -18.02 13.20 -14.71
CA PRO A 127 -18.69 14.38 -14.17
C PRO A 127 -20.19 14.16 -13.95
N ASP A 128 -20.87 13.50 -14.90
CA ASP A 128 -22.27 13.05 -14.74
C ASP A 128 -22.44 11.61 -15.22
N THR A 129 -22.99 10.75 -14.37
CA THR A 129 -23.22 9.33 -14.70
C THR A 129 -24.37 9.13 -15.68
N LEU A 130 -25.27 10.10 -15.84
CA LEU A 130 -26.37 10.02 -16.80
C LEU A 130 -25.88 10.17 -18.24
N ASP A 131 -24.76 10.87 -18.44
CA ASP A 131 -24.24 11.22 -19.76
C ASP A 131 -23.05 10.34 -20.18
N ASP A 132 -22.53 9.50 -19.29
CA ASP A 132 -21.33 8.69 -19.53
C ASP A 132 -21.64 7.19 -19.59
N LYS A 133 -21.49 6.60 -20.79
CA LYS A 133 -21.74 5.18 -21.07
C LYS A 133 -20.84 4.22 -20.28
N ARG A 134 -19.73 4.70 -19.70
CA ARG A 134 -18.85 3.90 -18.83
C ARG A 134 -19.51 3.67 -17.46
N TRP A 135 -20.52 4.45 -17.07
CA TRP A 135 -21.27 4.19 -15.85
C TRP A 135 -22.36 3.15 -16.09
N LEU A 136 -22.34 2.06 -15.31
CA LEU A 136 -23.38 1.04 -15.35
C LEU A 136 -24.27 1.19 -14.13
N THR A 137 -25.56 1.43 -14.36
CA THR A 137 -26.57 1.34 -13.30
C THR A 137 -26.85 -0.14 -13.02
N LEU A 138 -26.50 -0.58 -11.82
CA LEU A 138 -26.66 -1.97 -11.41
C LEU A 138 -28.06 -2.23 -10.84
N PRO A 139 -28.64 -3.43 -11.03
CA PRO A 139 -29.94 -3.77 -10.44
C PRO A 139 -29.93 -3.58 -8.91
N ASN A 140 -31.05 -3.09 -8.38
CA ASN A 140 -31.27 -2.89 -6.93
C ASN A 140 -30.17 -2.09 -6.25
N GLN A 141 -29.65 -1.05 -6.92
CA GLN A 141 -28.65 -0.15 -6.34
C GLN A 141 -29.28 0.72 -5.25
N PRO A 142 -28.87 0.61 -3.98
CA PRO A 142 -29.54 1.27 -2.86
C PRO A 142 -29.11 2.74 -2.67
N TYR A 143 -28.37 3.31 -3.62
CA TYR A 143 -27.82 4.66 -3.56
C TYR A 143 -27.80 5.31 -4.95
N ALA A 144 -27.96 6.63 -4.98
CA ALA A 144 -27.80 7.41 -6.19
C ALA A 144 -26.32 7.74 -6.44
N VAL A 145 -25.87 7.62 -7.69
CA VAL A 145 -24.55 8.09 -8.12
C VAL A 145 -24.74 9.00 -9.32
N ARG A 146 -24.26 10.23 -9.20
CA ARG A 146 -24.27 11.24 -10.24
C ARG A 146 -22.87 11.69 -10.65
N SER A 147 -21.83 11.35 -9.90
CA SER A 147 -20.46 11.47 -10.39
C SER A 147 -19.59 10.36 -9.81
N ALA A 148 -18.50 10.03 -10.50
CA ALA A 148 -17.58 8.99 -10.08
C ALA A 148 -16.12 9.31 -10.44
N LEU A 149 -15.21 8.89 -9.58
CA LEU A 149 -13.76 8.94 -9.80
C LEU A 149 -13.19 7.54 -9.58
N SER A 150 -12.61 6.94 -10.61
CA SER A 150 -12.01 5.61 -10.56
C SER A 150 -10.52 5.70 -10.84
N VAL A 151 -9.70 5.24 -9.91
CA VAL A 151 -8.24 5.37 -9.95
C VAL A 151 -7.59 3.98 -9.93
N PRO A 152 -6.67 3.69 -10.86
CA PRO A 152 -5.88 2.47 -10.81
C PRO A 152 -4.78 2.60 -9.75
N ILE A 153 -4.67 1.58 -8.90
CA ILE A 153 -3.56 1.42 -7.97
C ILE A 153 -2.53 0.55 -8.66
N LEU A 154 -1.44 1.17 -9.11
CA LEU A 154 -0.43 0.54 -9.95
C LEU A 154 0.78 0.06 -9.17
N GLN A 155 1.30 -1.11 -9.53
CA GLN A 155 2.61 -1.59 -9.14
C GLN A 155 3.46 -1.78 -10.40
N GLY A 156 4.36 -0.83 -10.66
CA GLY A 156 5.07 -0.79 -11.94
C GLY A 156 4.10 -0.60 -13.10
N LYS A 157 3.92 -1.64 -13.92
CA LYS A 157 2.97 -1.62 -15.05
C LYS A 157 1.65 -2.31 -14.72
N GLU A 158 1.57 -3.10 -13.65
CA GLU A 158 0.39 -3.91 -13.34
C GLU A 158 -0.64 -3.16 -12.50
N VAL A 159 -1.92 -3.47 -12.70
CA VAL A 159 -3.03 -2.91 -11.92
C VAL A 159 -3.29 -3.82 -10.73
N LEU A 160 -2.77 -3.44 -9.56
CA LEU A 160 -2.94 -4.20 -8.33
C LEU A 160 -4.34 -4.07 -7.77
N ALA A 161 -4.91 -2.86 -7.83
CA ALA A 161 -6.26 -2.60 -7.35
C ALA A 161 -6.94 -1.48 -8.13
N ILE A 162 -8.27 -1.42 -8.04
CA ILE A 162 -9.08 -0.35 -8.63
C ILE A 162 -9.96 0.25 -7.56
N LEU A 163 -9.72 1.52 -7.24
CA LEU A 163 -10.50 2.30 -6.29
C LEU A 163 -11.50 3.16 -7.04
N THR A 164 -12.80 2.98 -6.79
CA THR A 164 -13.85 3.83 -7.38
C THR A 164 -14.61 4.55 -6.27
N LEU A 165 -14.67 5.88 -6.38
CA LEU A 165 -15.34 6.80 -5.48
C LEU A 165 -16.61 7.33 -6.15
N MET A 166 -17.66 7.53 -5.37
CA MET A 166 -19.00 7.87 -5.87
C MET A 166 -19.63 8.98 -5.04
N HIS A 167 -20.41 9.83 -5.71
CA HIS A 167 -21.23 10.84 -5.06
C HIS A 167 -22.59 10.98 -5.77
N SER A 168 -23.63 11.31 -5.00
CA SER A 168 -24.99 11.60 -5.47
C SER A 168 -25.15 12.92 -6.25
N LYS A 169 -24.12 13.77 -6.32
CA LYS A 169 -24.14 15.05 -7.04
C LYS A 169 -23.25 15.00 -8.29
N PRO A 170 -23.66 15.60 -9.41
CA PRO A 170 -22.79 15.72 -10.58
C PRO A 170 -21.65 16.69 -10.29
N GLY A 171 -20.53 16.53 -10.98
CA GLY A 171 -19.37 17.41 -10.92
C GLY A 171 -18.67 17.46 -9.55
N HIS A 172 -18.94 16.52 -8.64
CA HIS A 172 -18.35 16.53 -7.29
C HIS A 172 -16.83 16.31 -7.32
N PHE A 173 -16.37 15.40 -8.19
CA PHE A 173 -14.95 15.10 -8.32
C PHE A 173 -14.30 16.02 -9.35
N GLY A 174 -13.23 16.70 -8.93
CA GLY A 174 -12.42 17.57 -9.78
C GLY A 174 -10.93 17.24 -9.71
N SER A 175 -10.09 18.16 -10.17
CA SER A 175 -8.64 18.02 -10.17
C SER A 175 -8.05 17.83 -8.77
N GLU A 176 -8.61 18.48 -7.76
CA GLU A 176 -8.17 18.34 -6.36
C GLU A 176 -8.37 16.91 -5.84
N ALA A 177 -9.57 16.36 -5.97
CA ALA A 177 -9.87 14.99 -5.54
C ALA A 177 -9.03 13.95 -6.29
N THR A 178 -8.84 14.17 -7.60
CA THR A 178 -7.99 13.34 -8.45
C THR A 178 -6.54 13.35 -7.94
N TYR A 179 -5.97 14.54 -7.75
CA TYR A 179 -4.61 14.72 -7.25
C TYR A 179 -4.38 14.07 -5.88
N LEU A 180 -5.31 14.25 -4.94
CA LEU A 180 -5.22 13.67 -3.59
C LEU A 180 -5.15 12.13 -3.65
N ILE A 181 -6.02 11.50 -4.43
CA ILE A 181 -6.05 10.04 -4.53
C ILE A 181 -4.86 9.50 -5.32
N GLU A 182 -4.49 10.12 -6.44
CA GLU A 182 -3.32 9.69 -7.22
C GLU A 182 -2.01 9.81 -6.42
N THR A 183 -1.87 10.87 -5.62
CA THR A 183 -0.71 11.05 -4.73
C THR A 183 -0.67 9.98 -3.64
N THR A 184 -1.83 9.52 -3.16
CA THR A 184 -1.94 8.46 -2.14
C THR A 184 -1.86 7.07 -2.76
N ALA A 185 -2.20 6.90 -4.03
CA ALA A 185 -2.29 5.62 -4.72
C ALA A 185 -0.98 4.81 -4.67
N LYS A 186 0.18 5.48 -4.71
CA LYS A 186 1.49 4.82 -4.59
C LYS A 186 1.70 4.14 -3.23
N LEU A 187 1.26 4.80 -2.15
CA LEU A 187 1.33 4.22 -0.81
C LEU A 187 0.31 3.08 -0.65
N ILE A 188 -0.89 3.25 -1.20
CA ILE A 188 -1.92 2.20 -1.24
C ILE A 188 -1.38 0.96 -1.97
N ALA A 189 -0.72 1.14 -3.11
CA ALA A 189 -0.12 0.04 -3.87
C ALA A 189 0.88 -0.74 -3.02
N LEU A 190 1.81 -0.03 -2.37
CA LEU A 190 2.80 -0.64 -1.49
C LEU A 190 2.17 -1.46 -0.35
N ILE A 191 1.18 -0.89 0.32
CA ILE A 191 0.48 -1.52 1.45
C ILE A 191 -0.23 -2.80 1.01
N LEU A 192 -0.94 -2.76 -0.11
CA LEU A 192 -1.69 -3.90 -0.63
C LEU A 192 -0.78 -4.99 -1.19
N ASP A 193 0.31 -4.60 -1.85
CA ASP A 193 1.31 -5.53 -2.40
C ASP A 193 1.97 -6.32 -1.26
N ASN A 194 2.40 -5.63 -0.21
CA ASN A 194 2.96 -6.28 0.99
C ASN A 194 1.96 -7.22 1.66
N ALA A 195 0.70 -6.80 1.81
CA ALA A 195 -0.34 -7.65 2.41
C ALA A 195 -0.63 -8.89 1.55
N ARG A 196 -0.58 -8.76 0.23
CA ARG A 196 -0.75 -9.87 -0.71
C ARG A 196 0.40 -10.87 -0.63
N LEU A 197 1.65 -10.40 -0.69
CA LEU A 197 2.83 -11.25 -0.56
C LEU A 197 2.84 -12.00 0.79
N SER A 198 2.51 -11.31 1.88
CA SER A 198 2.37 -11.92 3.20
C SER A 198 1.32 -13.04 3.22
N ASN A 199 0.18 -12.83 2.56
CA ASN A 199 -0.86 -13.85 2.44
C ASN A 199 -0.42 -15.04 1.58
N GLU A 200 0.28 -14.82 0.47
CA GLU A 200 0.80 -15.89 -0.40
C GLU A 200 1.79 -16.78 0.35
N HIS A 201 2.72 -16.18 1.11
CA HIS A 201 3.67 -16.92 1.96
C HIS A 201 2.94 -17.74 3.04
N HIS A 202 1.94 -17.15 3.70
CA HIS A 202 1.14 -17.85 4.70
C HIS A 202 0.41 -19.06 4.12
N GLN A 203 -0.16 -18.94 2.92
CA GLN A 203 -0.83 -20.06 2.25
C GLN A 203 0.16 -21.16 1.85
N GLN A 204 1.35 -20.81 1.36
CA GLN A 204 2.40 -21.80 1.04
C GLN A 204 2.86 -22.57 2.27
N GLU A 205 3.03 -21.90 3.41
CA GLU A 205 3.38 -22.55 4.67
C GLU A 205 2.27 -23.52 5.12
N LEU A 206 1.00 -23.13 5.04
CA LEU A 206 -0.13 -24.02 5.34
C LEU A 206 -0.17 -25.23 4.39
N HIS A 207 0.04 -25.02 3.10
CA HIS A 207 0.08 -26.09 2.10
C HIS A 207 1.27 -27.05 2.32
N ALA A 208 2.45 -26.54 2.68
CA ALA A 208 3.61 -27.37 3.01
C ALA A 208 3.38 -28.23 4.26
N HIS A 209 2.66 -27.72 5.26
CA HIS A 209 2.25 -28.50 6.43
C HIS A 209 1.18 -29.54 6.10
N GLN A 210 0.29 -29.27 5.13
CA GLN A 210 -0.75 -30.19 4.69
C GLN A 210 -0.18 -31.36 3.87
N ILE A 211 0.77 -31.10 2.95
CA ILE A 211 1.45 -32.14 2.14
C ILE A 211 2.28 -33.06 3.03
N ASN A 212 2.95 -32.51 4.04
CA ASN A 212 3.64 -33.35 5.02
C ASN A 212 2.67 -34.26 5.77
N GLN A 213 1.40 -33.88 5.97
CA GLN A 213 0.42 -34.65 6.76
C GLN A 213 -0.04 -35.97 6.12
N GLU A 214 0.06 -36.13 4.80
CA GLU A 214 -0.38 -37.36 4.09
C GLU A 214 0.66 -38.50 4.15
N ASP A 215 1.93 -38.21 4.46
CA ASP A 215 3.02 -39.20 4.57
C ASP A 215 3.22 -39.79 5.99
N TRP A 216 2.56 -39.24 7.03
CA TRP A 216 2.85 -39.56 8.44
C TRP A 216 2.15 -40.80 9.05
N GLN A 217 1.56 -41.72 8.27
CA GLN A 217 0.95 -42.93 8.86
C GLN A 217 1.94 -43.97 9.40
N HIS A 218 3.24 -43.84 9.11
CA HIS A 218 4.26 -44.72 9.65
C HIS A 218 5.27 -43.93 10.49
N VAL A 219 5.37 -44.32 11.77
CA VAL A 219 6.33 -43.87 12.80
C VAL A 219 5.81 -42.78 13.77
N LEU A 220 5.22 -43.24 14.88
CA LEU A 220 5.19 -42.56 16.19
C LEU A 220 6.09 -43.38 17.15
N PRO A 221 6.82 -42.80 18.13
CA PRO A 221 6.28 -42.04 19.28
C PRO A 221 7.16 -40.82 19.70
N GLN A 222 6.91 -39.93 20.67
CA GLN A 222 5.93 -39.72 21.75
C GLN A 222 6.00 -38.24 22.23
N LYS A 223 4.83 -37.60 22.38
CA LYS A 223 4.39 -36.59 23.38
C LYS A 223 5.36 -35.48 23.89
N ALA A 224 5.06 -34.22 23.56
CA ALA A 224 5.14 -33.09 24.50
C ALA A 224 4.06 -32.02 24.21
N ALA A 225 3.68 -31.33 25.28
CA ALA A 225 2.56 -30.39 25.55
C ALA A 225 2.35 -29.22 24.53
N PRO A 226 1.26 -28.43 24.65
CA PRO A 226 0.64 -27.67 23.54
C PRO A 226 1.51 -26.50 23.08
N SER A 227 1.57 -26.24 21.77
CA SER A 227 2.36 -25.12 21.21
C SER A 227 1.51 -23.85 20.93
N PRO A 228 2.08 -22.65 21.16
CA PRO A 228 1.37 -21.39 21.34
C PRO A 228 1.52 -20.49 20.09
N ASN A 229 0.98 -20.92 18.95
CA ASN A 229 1.25 -20.27 17.65
C ASN A 229 0.24 -19.17 17.27
N GLU A 230 -0.06 -18.24 18.17
CA GLU A 230 -0.75 -16.96 17.85
C GLU A 230 0.21 -15.83 17.43
N ASN A 231 1.51 -16.10 17.22
CA ASN A 231 2.52 -15.03 17.27
C ASN A 231 3.62 -15.08 16.18
N GLN A 232 3.30 -15.49 14.94
CA GLN A 232 4.32 -15.52 13.86
C GLN A 232 4.47 -14.19 13.09
N PHE A 233 3.51 -13.26 13.12
CA PHE A 233 3.63 -11.96 12.42
C PHE A 233 4.13 -10.81 13.32
N SER A 234 4.27 -11.05 14.63
CA SER A 234 5.09 -10.21 15.51
C SER A 234 6.60 -10.39 15.25
N LEU A 235 6.99 -11.28 14.31
CA LEU A 235 8.40 -11.62 14.02
C LEU A 235 9.03 -10.77 12.90
N ILE A 236 8.28 -9.91 12.20
CA ILE A 236 8.78 -9.13 11.05
C ILE A 236 9.15 -7.70 11.48
N GLY A 237 10.40 -7.31 11.27
CA GLY A 237 10.89 -5.93 11.43
C GLY A 237 10.71 -5.12 10.16
N MET A 238 10.04 -3.97 10.22
CA MET A 238 9.85 -3.06 9.08
C MET A 238 10.96 -2.01 8.97
N TYR A 239 11.27 -1.58 7.75
CA TYR A 239 12.25 -0.54 7.47
C TYR A 239 11.88 0.33 6.23
N ILE A 240 12.46 1.54 6.20
CA ILE A 240 12.57 2.37 4.99
C ILE A 240 14.04 2.76 4.82
N LEU A 241 14.63 2.39 3.69
CA LEU A 241 16.03 2.71 3.35
C LEU A 241 16.10 3.81 2.29
N PHE A 242 17.10 4.66 2.40
CA PHE A 242 17.44 5.70 1.43
C PHE A 242 18.94 5.64 1.09
N GLY A 243 19.32 6.03 -0.13
CA GLY A 243 20.73 6.14 -0.52
C GLY A 243 21.45 4.80 -0.45
N GLU A 244 22.60 4.74 0.22
CA GLU A 244 23.41 3.52 0.35
C GLU A 244 22.98 2.63 1.54
N GLY A 245 21.68 2.62 1.85
CA GLY A 245 21.12 1.80 2.92
C GLY A 245 20.87 2.53 4.25
N ASN A 246 20.78 3.86 4.24
CA ASN A 246 20.53 4.66 5.44
C ASN A 246 19.08 4.51 5.87
N PHE A 247 18.84 4.39 7.17
CA PHE A 247 17.49 4.29 7.70
C PHE A 247 16.76 5.63 7.67
N LEU A 248 15.64 5.70 6.96
CA LEU A 248 14.66 6.77 7.11
C LEU A 248 13.60 6.42 8.16
N TYR A 249 13.36 5.12 8.33
CA TYR A 249 12.46 4.58 9.33
C TYR A 249 12.87 3.15 9.67
N VAL A 250 12.70 2.78 10.93
CA VAL A 250 12.80 1.40 11.40
C VAL A 250 11.70 1.14 12.41
N SER A 251 11.17 -0.08 12.44
CA SER A 251 10.24 -0.48 13.51
C SER A 251 11.02 -0.90 14.78
N PRO A 252 10.43 -0.73 15.99
CA PRO A 252 11.02 -1.25 17.23
C PRO A 252 11.35 -2.74 17.17
N ARG A 253 10.53 -3.54 16.47
CA ARG A 253 10.76 -4.97 16.31
C ARG A 253 12.05 -5.31 15.57
N LEU A 254 12.41 -4.52 14.54
CA LEU A 254 13.69 -4.72 13.85
C LEU A 254 14.87 -4.44 14.80
N ALA A 255 14.75 -3.44 15.67
CA ALA A 255 15.76 -3.17 16.69
C ALA A 255 15.94 -4.36 17.64
N GLU A 256 14.84 -4.93 18.14
CA GLU A 256 14.85 -6.14 18.97
C GLU A 256 15.49 -7.34 18.27
N ILE A 257 15.20 -7.56 16.98
CA ILE A 257 15.79 -8.65 16.19
C ILE A 257 17.32 -8.56 16.14
N PHE A 258 17.88 -7.35 16.10
CA PHE A 258 19.33 -7.16 16.10
C PHE A 258 19.92 -6.89 17.49
N GLY A 259 19.09 -6.85 18.54
CA GLY A 259 19.51 -6.60 19.92
C GLY A 259 19.82 -5.14 20.23
N TYR A 260 19.40 -4.19 19.39
CA TYR A 260 19.56 -2.75 19.61
C TYR A 260 18.33 -2.15 20.29
N THR A 261 18.49 -1.03 20.99
CA THR A 261 17.36 -0.14 21.26
C THR A 261 16.95 0.60 19.98
N PHE A 262 15.70 1.06 19.89
CA PHE A 262 15.22 1.83 18.74
C PHE A 262 16.06 3.09 18.47
N GLY A 263 16.49 3.80 19.52
CA GLY A 263 17.31 5.01 19.42
C GLY A 263 18.74 4.73 18.93
N GLU A 264 19.35 3.62 19.33
CA GLU A 264 20.67 3.22 18.83
C GLU A 264 20.60 2.79 17.37
N LEU A 265 19.57 2.02 17.00
CA LEU A 265 19.44 1.49 15.65
C LEU A 265 19.21 2.58 14.60
N ILE A 266 18.38 3.59 14.90
CA ILE A 266 18.16 4.73 13.98
C ILE A 266 19.39 5.65 13.88
N SER A 267 20.32 5.54 14.83
CA SER A 267 21.56 6.31 14.83
C SER A 267 22.68 5.64 14.03
N LEU A 268 22.49 4.40 13.56
CA LEU A 268 23.42 3.75 12.64
C LEU A 268 23.48 4.50 11.32
N GLU A 269 24.66 4.60 10.72
CA GLU A 269 24.83 5.31 9.45
C GLU A 269 24.18 4.52 8.31
N SER A 270 24.24 3.19 8.37
CA SER A 270 23.68 2.31 7.33
C SER A 270 23.21 0.96 7.87
N VAL A 271 22.19 0.40 7.22
CA VAL A 271 21.74 -1.00 7.40
C VAL A 271 22.87 -2.02 7.19
N LEU A 272 23.92 -1.65 6.44
CA LEU A 272 25.08 -2.52 6.20
C LEU A 272 25.86 -2.87 7.48
N GLU A 273 25.71 -2.07 8.54
CA GLU A 273 26.28 -2.37 9.85
C GLU A 273 25.62 -3.58 10.51
N LEU A 274 24.36 -3.87 10.15
CA LEU A 274 23.61 -5.05 10.60
C LEU A 274 23.94 -6.32 9.80
N VAL A 275 24.88 -6.26 8.85
CA VAL A 275 25.25 -7.37 7.98
C VAL A 275 26.65 -7.86 8.34
N THR A 276 26.83 -9.19 8.37
CA THR A 276 28.17 -9.79 8.57
C THR A 276 29.13 -9.32 7.47
N LYS A 277 30.44 -9.33 7.77
CA LYS A 277 31.47 -8.90 6.82
C LYS A 277 31.42 -9.67 5.48
N GLU A 278 31.11 -10.95 5.53
CA GLU A 278 31.03 -11.84 4.36
C GLU A 278 29.87 -11.48 3.42
N ASN A 279 28.74 -11.03 3.96
CA ASN A 279 27.54 -10.74 3.17
C ASN A 279 27.37 -9.24 2.82
N ARG A 280 28.23 -8.37 3.36
CA ARG A 280 28.07 -6.91 3.27
C ARG A 280 28.13 -6.39 1.83
N GLU A 281 29.12 -6.82 1.05
CA GLU A 281 29.27 -6.38 -0.35
C GLU A 281 28.09 -6.84 -1.22
N PHE A 282 27.68 -8.10 -1.06
CA PHE A 282 26.51 -8.65 -1.74
C PHE A 282 25.25 -7.83 -1.43
N PHE A 283 24.98 -7.56 -0.15
CA PHE A 283 23.77 -6.84 0.24
C PHE A 283 23.80 -5.37 -0.20
N ALA A 284 24.95 -4.70 -0.13
CA ALA A 284 25.14 -3.35 -0.65
C ALA A 284 24.85 -3.28 -2.16
N GLN A 285 25.32 -4.27 -2.93
CA GLN A 285 25.03 -4.38 -4.35
C GLN A 285 23.53 -4.53 -4.60
N GLN A 286 22.83 -5.36 -3.84
CA GLN A 286 21.38 -5.55 -3.98
C GLN A 286 20.59 -4.25 -3.69
N ILE A 287 20.96 -3.52 -2.64
CA ILE A 287 20.35 -2.22 -2.32
C ILE A 287 20.59 -1.21 -3.45
N ASN A 288 21.83 -1.11 -3.93
CA ASN A 288 22.21 -0.17 -4.99
C ASN A 288 21.52 -0.50 -6.33
N GLN A 289 21.47 -1.78 -6.72
CA GLN A 289 20.74 -2.23 -7.90
C GLN A 289 19.25 -1.87 -7.80
N CYS A 290 18.66 -2.07 -6.62
CA CYS A 290 17.28 -1.71 -6.38
C CYS A 290 17.10 -0.20 -6.51
N ILE A 291 17.84 0.63 -5.77
CA ILE A 291 17.70 2.11 -5.74
C ILE A 291 17.99 2.77 -7.10
N GLN A 292 18.97 2.26 -7.85
CA GLN A 292 19.29 2.72 -9.20
C GLN A 292 18.23 2.27 -10.23
N GLY A 293 17.33 1.37 -9.84
CA GLY A 293 16.24 0.87 -10.69
C GLY A 293 16.67 -0.24 -11.66
N GLN A 294 17.82 -0.86 -11.43
CA GLN A 294 18.27 -2.05 -12.15
C GLN A 294 17.43 -3.28 -11.77
N THR A 295 16.93 -3.33 -10.53
CA THR A 295 15.91 -4.28 -10.07
C THR A 295 14.67 -3.54 -9.54
N LYS A 296 13.49 -4.14 -9.66
CA LYS A 296 12.21 -3.54 -9.22
C LYS A 296 11.96 -3.73 -7.72
N SER A 297 12.54 -4.77 -7.13
CA SER A 297 12.39 -5.15 -5.74
C SER A 297 13.72 -5.69 -5.19
N LEU A 298 13.88 -5.57 -3.87
CA LEU A 298 14.93 -6.17 -3.06
C LEU A 298 14.35 -7.45 -2.44
N SER A 299 14.93 -8.61 -2.74
CA SER A 299 14.60 -9.86 -2.06
C SER A 299 15.84 -10.73 -2.00
N CYS A 300 16.34 -10.96 -0.79
CA CYS A 300 17.52 -11.80 -0.59
C CYS A 300 17.61 -12.30 0.86
N LYS A 301 18.27 -13.46 1.00
CA LYS A 301 18.67 -14.03 2.29
C LYS A 301 20.14 -13.75 2.53
N PHE A 302 20.49 -13.40 3.77
CA PHE A 302 21.88 -13.15 4.14
C PHE A 302 22.08 -13.35 5.65
N LYS A 303 23.34 -13.42 6.10
CA LYS A 303 23.66 -13.42 7.52
C LYS A 303 23.76 -12.00 8.06
N GLY A 304 22.83 -11.65 8.93
CA GLY A 304 22.87 -10.46 9.75
C GLY A 304 23.79 -10.62 10.96
N GLN A 305 24.12 -9.52 11.61
CA GLN A 305 24.97 -9.46 12.79
C GLN A 305 24.29 -8.63 13.88
N ARG A 306 24.04 -9.22 15.05
CA ARG A 306 23.48 -8.52 16.22
C ARG A 306 24.48 -7.56 16.85
N GLN A 307 24.02 -6.70 17.76
CA GLN A 307 24.87 -5.76 18.51
C GLN A 307 26.00 -6.47 19.28
N ASP A 308 25.74 -7.67 19.82
CA ASP A 308 26.73 -8.52 20.50
C ASP A 308 27.67 -9.29 19.55
N ARG A 309 27.56 -9.03 18.24
CA ARG A 309 28.29 -9.66 17.12
C ARG A 309 27.93 -11.11 16.82
N SER A 310 26.89 -11.67 17.45
CA SER A 310 26.38 -12.99 17.06
C SER A 310 25.71 -12.94 15.66
N PRO A 311 25.91 -13.97 14.83
CA PRO A 311 25.28 -14.03 13.51
C PRO A 311 23.82 -14.46 13.62
N ILE A 312 22.99 -13.97 12.70
CA ILE A 312 21.60 -14.39 12.52
C ILE A 312 21.27 -14.57 11.05
N ASP A 313 20.54 -15.62 10.71
CA ASP A 313 20.03 -15.79 9.34
C ASP A 313 18.75 -14.95 9.19
N VAL A 314 18.77 -14.06 8.20
CA VAL A 314 17.67 -13.14 7.94
C VAL A 314 17.31 -13.12 6.47
N GLU A 315 16.05 -12.79 6.23
CA GLU A 315 15.51 -12.57 4.90
C GLU A 315 14.85 -11.20 4.83
N VAL A 316 15.18 -10.46 3.78
CA VAL A 316 14.61 -9.14 3.54
C VAL A 316 13.81 -9.09 2.26
N TYR A 317 12.78 -8.25 2.29
CA TYR A 317 11.90 -7.96 1.18
C TYR A 317 11.69 -6.45 1.13
N GLY A 318 11.69 -5.86 -0.05
CA GLY A 318 11.37 -4.45 -0.18
C GLY A 318 11.15 -4.03 -1.62
N THR A 319 10.42 -2.94 -1.79
CA THR A 319 10.10 -2.40 -3.11
C THR A 319 10.65 -0.99 -3.23
N ARG A 320 11.27 -0.69 -4.39
CA ARG A 320 11.70 0.67 -4.70
C ARG A 320 10.51 1.57 -4.96
N THR A 321 10.46 2.70 -4.27
CA THR A 321 9.46 3.75 -4.48
C THR A 321 10.07 5.14 -4.37
N LYS A 322 9.30 6.17 -4.71
CA LYS A 322 9.73 7.58 -4.62
C LYS A 322 9.04 8.24 -3.44
N LEU A 323 9.80 8.69 -2.45
CA LEU A 323 9.33 9.38 -1.25
C LEU A 323 10.06 10.74 -1.16
N TYR A 324 9.31 11.83 -1.03
CA TYR A 324 9.84 13.22 -1.06
C TYR A 324 10.81 13.54 -2.20
N GLY A 325 10.54 13.01 -3.40
CA GLY A 325 11.39 13.26 -4.56
C GLY A 325 12.63 12.37 -4.68
N LYS A 326 12.94 11.55 -3.68
CA LYS A 326 14.09 10.63 -3.66
C LYS A 326 13.64 9.18 -3.77
N PHE A 327 14.46 8.31 -4.35
CA PHE A 327 14.19 6.88 -4.38
C PHE A 327 14.56 6.23 -3.04
N VAL A 328 13.65 5.42 -2.51
CA VAL A 328 13.76 4.69 -1.25
C VAL A 328 13.33 3.24 -1.44
N ILE A 329 13.76 2.36 -0.55
CA ILE A 329 13.28 0.98 -0.44
C ILE A 329 12.39 0.91 0.80
N ILE A 330 11.15 0.46 0.65
CA ILE A 330 10.27 0.18 1.79
C ILE A 330 10.07 -1.32 1.88
N GLY A 331 10.32 -1.90 3.05
CA GLY A 331 10.45 -3.34 3.18
C GLY A 331 10.32 -3.89 4.59
N GLY A 332 10.35 -5.21 4.68
CA GLY A 332 10.34 -5.99 5.91
C GLY A 332 11.53 -6.95 5.98
N LEU A 333 11.85 -7.37 7.20
CA LEU A 333 12.93 -8.29 7.54
C LEU A 333 12.39 -9.34 8.51
N ARG A 334 12.65 -10.62 8.25
CA ARG A 334 12.32 -11.72 9.16
C ARG A 334 13.55 -12.56 9.49
N LEU A 335 13.54 -13.18 10.67
CA LEU A 335 14.50 -14.22 11.05
C LEU A 335 14.15 -15.52 10.30
N LEU A 336 15.17 -16.29 9.93
CA LEU A 336 15.05 -17.60 9.28
C LEU A 336 15.20 -18.76 10.27
#